data_AF-A0A1Y3B2E0-F1
#
_entry.id   AF-A0A1Y3B2E0-F1
#
_cell.length_a   1.000
_cell.length_b   1.000
_cell.length_c   1.000
_cell.angle_alpha   90.00
_cell.angle_beta   90.00
_cell.angle_gamma   90.00
#
_symmetry.space_group_name_H-M   'P 1'
#
loop_
_entity.id
_entity.type
_entity.pdbx_description
1 polymer ?
#
loop_
_entity_poly.entity_id
_entity_poly.type
_entity_poly.pdbx_seq_one_letter_code
_entity_poly.pdbx_strand_id
1 'polypeptide(L)' 'MAGLGISLAGNRDRKKMNVFICGMHPKGAAFKDGRLCIGDEILEVRFNFHYYY' A
#
# COMPACT_ATOMS: atom_id res chain seq x y z
N MET A 1 4.67 -15.03 8.29
CA MET A 1 4.26 -13.61 8.23
C MET A 1 3.36 -13.43 7.01
N ALA A 2 2.11 -13.01 7.17
CA ALA A 2 1.25 -12.68 6.02
C ALA A 2 1.44 -11.20 5.68
N GLY A 3 1.89 -10.88 4.46
CA GLY A 3 2.01 -9.51 3.98
C GLY A 3 0.68 -8.97 3.45
N LEU A 4 0.59 -7.65 3.25
CA LEU A 4 -0.60 -6.98 2.70
C LEU A 4 -0.94 -7.46 1.27
N GLY A 5 0.08 -7.78 0.47
CA GLY A 5 -0.10 -8.32 -0.89
C GLY A 5 -0.34 -7.26 -1.96
N ILE A 6 0.24 -6.06 -1.80
CA ILE A 6 0.18 -4.96 -2.78
C ILE A 6 1.56 -4.71 -3.39
N SER A 7 1.59 -4.28 -4.66
CA SER A 7 2.77 -3.78 -5.36
C SER A 7 2.61 -2.29 -5.60
N LEU A 8 3.70 -1.54 -5.42
CA LEU A 8 3.70 -0.08 -5.49
C LEU A 8 4.54 0.43 -6.67
N ALA A 9 4.07 1.49 -7.32
CA ALA A 9 4.81 2.26 -8.30
C ALA A 9 4.99 3.70 -7.81
N GLY A 10 6.24 4.17 -7.78
CA GLY A 10 6.56 5.58 -7.53
C GLY A 10 6.60 6.39 -8.83
N ASN A 11 6.66 7.71 -8.70
CA ASN A 11 6.76 8.59 -9.85
C ASN A 11 8.16 8.57 -10.50
N ARG A 12 8.21 8.73 -11.82
CA ARG A 12 9.46 8.97 -12.56
C ARG A 12 10.08 10.31 -12.18
N ASP A 13 9.25 11.33 -11.98
CA ASP A 13 9.69 12.63 -11.48
C ASP A 13 9.84 12.57 -9.96
N ARG A 14 11.09 12.58 -9.48
CA ARG A 14 11.40 12.47 -8.04
C ARG A 14 11.01 13.71 -7.23
N LYS A 15 10.58 14.79 -7.87
CA LYS A 15 9.99 15.95 -7.17
C LYS A 15 8.55 15.69 -6.74
N LYS A 16 7.90 14.66 -7.30
CA LYS A 16 6.54 14.24 -6.95
C LYS A 16 6.61 13.00 -6.06
N MET A 17 6.02 13.09 -4.88
CA MET A 17 6.06 12.05 -3.84
C MET A 17 4.89 11.07 -3.90
N ASN A 18 4.16 11.05 -5.02
CA ASN A 18 3.02 10.17 -5.19
C ASN A 18 3.43 8.72 -5.41
N VAL A 19 2.67 7.82 -4.81
CA VAL A 19 2.85 6.37 -4.87
C VAL A 19 1.51 5.75 -5.17
N PHE A 20 1.48 4.82 -6.11
CA PHE A 20 0.25 4.18 -6.57
C PHE A 20 0.30 2.68 -6.39
N ILE A 21 -0.87 2.08 -6.20
CA ILE A 21 -1.02 0.62 -6.28
C ILE A 21 -0.96 0.22 -7.76
N CYS A 22 0.06 -0.56 -8.13
CA CYS A 22 0.23 -1.05 -9.52
C CYS A 22 -0.08 -2.54 -9.68
N GLY A 23 -0.30 -3.25 -8.58
CA GLY A 23 -0.64 -4.67 -8.60
C GLY A 23 -1.13 -5.15 -7.25
N MET A 24 -1.94 -6.22 -7.27
CA MET A 24 -2.50 -6.84 -6.07
C MET A 24 -2.46 -8.36 -6.20
N HIS A 25 -2.03 -9.04 -5.15
CA HIS A 25 -2.04 -10.49 -5.11
C HIS A 25 -3.44 -10.99 -4.75
N PRO A 26 -4.11 -11.84 -5.56
CA PRO A 26 -5.50 -12.27 -5.31
C PRO A 26 -5.72 -12.99 -3.97
N LYS A 27 -4.67 -13.59 -3.41
CA LYS A 27 -4.71 -14.24 -2.09
C LYS A 27 -4.26 -13.34 -0.92
N GLY A 28 -3.86 -12.10 -1.21
CA GLY A 28 -3.34 -11.12 -0.24
C GLY A 28 -4.43 -10.51 0.64
N ALA A 29 -4.04 -9.95 1.78
CA ALA A 29 -4.99 -9.36 2.74
C ALA A 29 -5.75 -8.17 2.14
N ALA A 30 -5.04 -7.27 1.45
CA ALA A 30 -5.66 -6.09 0.83
C ALA A 30 -6.69 -6.46 -0.25
N PHE A 31 -6.42 -7.49 -1.06
CA PHE A 31 -7.36 -7.96 -2.08
C PHE A 31 -8.63 -8.54 -1.46
N LYS A 32 -8.50 -9.31 -0.37
CA LYS A 32 -9.65 -9.89 0.35
C LYS A 32 -10.48 -8.83 1.08
N ASP A 33 -9.83 -7.78 1.57
CA ASP A 33 -10.50 -6.63 2.21
C ASP A 33 -11.30 -5.79 1.19
N GLY A 34 -10.83 -5.71 -0.06
CA GLY A 34 -11.61 -5.22 -1.20
C GLY A 34 -11.83 -3.71 -1.27
N ARG A 35 -11.32 -2.93 -0.30
CA ARG A 35 -11.44 -1.46 -0.30
C ARG A 35 -10.39 -0.75 -1.16
N LEU A 36 -9.27 -1.40 -1.44
CA LEU A 36 -8.17 -0.86 -2.25
C LEU A 36 -8.21 -1.42 -3.67
N CYS A 37 -7.88 -0.57 -4.64
CA CYS A 37 -7.86 -0.89 -6.07
C CYS A 37 -6.53 -0.53 -6.73
N ILE A 38 -6.24 -1.19 -7.86
CA ILE A 38 -5.15 -0.78 -8.75
C ILE A 38 -5.45 0.63 -9.27
N GLY A 39 -4.46 1.52 -9.19
CA GLY A 39 -4.58 2.93 -9.57
C GLY A 39 -4.80 3.88 -8.40
N ASP A 40 -5.17 3.39 -7.21
CA ASP A 40 -5.31 4.23 -6.02
C ASP A 40 -3.96 4.86 -5.62
N GLU A 41 -4.01 6.13 -5.21
CA GLU A 41 -2.87 6.84 -4.64
C GLU A 41 -2.78 6.59 -3.13
N ILE A 42 -1.61 6.20 -2.66
CA ILE A 42 -1.30 6.09 -1.24
C ILE A 42 -0.91 7.48 -0.73
N LEU A 43 -1.81 8.10 0.05
CA LEU A 43 -1.55 9.41 0.64
C LEU A 43 -0.76 9.33 1.96
N GLU A 44 -1.04 8.30 2.77
CA GLU A 44 -0.35 8.07 4.04
C GLU A 44 -0.27 6.58 4.39
N VAL A 45 0.73 6.19 5.17
CA VAL A 45 0.82 4.87 5.82
C VAL A 45 0.88 5.12 7.31
N ARG A 46 -0.12 4.62 8.04
CA ARG A 46 -0.12 4.73 9.51
C ARG A 46 0.73 3.63 10.11
N PHE A 47 1.65 4.04 10.97
CA PHE A 47 2.35 3.13 11.87
C PHE A 47 1.79 3.33 13.29
N ASN A 48 1.32 2.27 13.92
CA ASN A 48 0.96 2.29 15.33
C ASN A 48 2.14 1.76 16.15
N PHE A 49 2.89 2.66 16.79
CA PHE A 49 3.88 2.28 17.79
C PHE A 49 3.15 1.96 19.09
N HIS A 50 3.16 0.69 19.49
CA HIS A 50 2.79 0.32 20.85
C HIS A 50 4.05 0.39 21.71
N TYR A 51 4.21 1.49 22.44
CA TYR A 51 5.20 1.55 23.50
C TYR A 51 4.65 0.75 24.68
N TYR A 52 5.21 -0.42 24.92
CA TYR A 52 5.00 -1.17 26.16
C TYR A 52 5.94 -0.61 27.23
N TYR A 53 5.37 -0.14 28.35
CA TYR A 53 6.11 0.06 29.61
C TYR A 53 6.19 -1.27 30.35
#